data_AF-A0A1R1L5Z1-F1
#
_entry.id   AF-A0A1R1L5Z1-F1
#
_cell.length_a   1.000
_cell.length_b   1.000
_cell.length_c   1.000
_cell.angle_alpha   90.00
_cell.angle_beta   90.00
_cell.angle_gamma   90.00
#
_symmetry.space_group_name_H-M   'P 1'
#
loop_
_entity.id
_entity.type
_entity.pdbx_description
1 polymer ?
#
loop_
_entity_poly.entity_id
_entity_poly.type
_entity_poly.pdbx_seq_one_letter_code
_entity_poly.pdbx_strand_id
1 'polypeptide(L)'
;LRITDLDGMRYTAFATNQTRGQLADLEVRHRLRARCEDRIRAAKDTGLQNLPLHAFDANNLWCHLVMLAAELTAWAQMLALHGHNARRWEPKRLRARLFE
;
A
#
# COMPACT_ATOMS: atom_id res chain seq x y z
N LEU A 1 -11.74 23.02 -9.78
CA LEU A 1 -10.66 23.99 -9.53
C LEU A 1 -9.32 23.30 -9.81
N ARG A 2 -8.56 23.71 -10.84
CA ARG A 2 -7.23 23.16 -11.14
C ARG A 2 -6.21 24.26 -10.83
N ILE A 3 -5.40 24.04 -9.80
CA ILE A 3 -4.34 24.99 -9.41
C ILE A 3 -3.07 24.57 -10.17
N THR A 4 -2.78 25.28 -11.26
CA THR A 4 -1.64 25.04 -12.15
C THR A 4 -0.91 26.35 -12.42
N ASP A 5 0.39 26.28 -12.63
CA ASP A 5 1.23 27.42 -13.00
C ASP A 5 1.03 27.84 -14.46
N LEU A 6 1.64 28.97 -14.87
CA LEU A 6 1.66 29.50 -16.24
C LEU A 6 2.17 28.45 -17.25
N ASP A 7 3.11 27.61 -16.84
CA ASP A 7 3.65 26.52 -17.67
C ASP A 7 2.80 25.23 -17.64
N GLY A 8 1.62 25.26 -17.00
CA GLY A 8 0.72 24.12 -16.88
C GLY A 8 1.13 23.10 -15.81
N MET A 9 2.17 23.40 -15.02
CA MET A 9 2.65 22.52 -13.95
C MET A 9 1.70 22.53 -12.75
N ARG A 10 1.42 21.36 -12.17
CA ARG A 10 0.53 21.23 -11.01
C ARG A 10 1.23 21.68 -9.74
N TYR A 11 0.64 22.65 -9.04
CA TYR A 11 1.08 23.00 -7.69
C TYR A 11 0.79 21.85 -6.72
N THR A 12 1.79 21.46 -5.93
CA THR A 12 1.67 20.45 -4.87
C THR A 12 2.16 21.06 -3.57
N ALA A 13 1.34 20.98 -2.53
CA ALA A 13 1.67 21.42 -1.18
C ALA A 13 1.41 20.28 -0.21
N PHE A 14 2.24 20.15 0.82
CA PHE A 14 2.02 19.23 1.93
C PHE A 14 2.39 19.91 3.24
N ALA A 15 1.63 19.65 4.30
CA ALA A 15 1.91 20.14 5.64
C ALA A 15 2.76 19.13 6.41
N THR A 16 3.72 19.61 7.19
CA THR A 16 4.54 18.76 8.06
C THR A 16 4.80 19.47 9.39
N ASN A 17 4.83 18.71 10.48
CA ASN A 17 5.25 19.18 11.80
C ASN A 17 6.75 18.96 12.05
N GLN A 18 7.50 18.51 11.04
CA GLN A 18 8.94 18.30 11.17
C GLN A 18 9.69 19.63 11.19
N THR A 19 10.52 19.81 12.21
CA THR A 19 11.28 21.05 12.45
C THR A 19 12.70 21.03 11.87
N ARG A 20 13.13 19.89 11.32
CA ARG A 20 14.49 19.66 10.78
C ARG A 20 14.43 18.74 9.56
N GLY A 21 15.44 18.83 8.69
CA GLY A 21 15.59 17.98 7.50
C GLY A 21 15.62 18.79 6.20
N GLN A 22 16.07 18.15 5.12
CA GLN A 22 16.05 18.75 3.78
C GLN A 22 14.64 18.67 3.17
N LEU A 23 14.23 19.73 2.45
CA LEU A 23 12.92 19.78 1.79
C LEU A 23 12.72 18.62 0.80
N ALA A 24 13.77 18.23 0.08
CA ALA A 24 13.74 17.10 -0.85
C ALA A 24 13.40 15.77 -0.14
N ASP A 25 13.94 15.52 1.05
CA ASP A 25 13.66 14.29 1.80
C ASP A 25 12.22 14.24 2.33
N LEU A 26 11.66 15.42 2.66
CA LEU A 26 10.25 15.54 3.04
C LEU A 26 9.35 15.20 1.86
N GLU A 27 9.64 15.76 0.69
CA GLU A 27 8.90 15.48 -0.54
C GLU A 27 8.94 14.00 -0.91
N VAL A 28 10.14 13.38 -0.89
CA VAL A 28 10.29 11.95 -1.16
C VAL A 28 9.43 11.14 -0.21
N ARG A 29 9.53 11.37 1.10
CA ARG A 29 8.72 10.64 2.10
C ARG A 29 7.23 10.83 1.90
N HIS A 30 6.78 12.03 1.54
CA HIS A 30 5.38 12.27 1.20
C HIS A 30 4.96 11.42 0.00
N ARG A 31 5.75 11.40 -1.09
CA ARG A 31 5.47 10.57 -2.27
C ARG A 31 5.46 9.07 -1.95
N LEU A 32 6.29 8.63 -1.00
CA LEU A 32 6.29 7.24 -0.54
C LEU A 32 4.97 6.80 0.12
N ARG A 33 4.07 7.74 0.50
CA ARG A 33 2.73 7.40 0.98
C ARG A 33 1.92 6.58 -0.02
N ALA A 34 2.18 6.76 -1.32
CA ALA A 34 1.58 5.95 -2.38
C ALA A 34 1.78 4.44 -2.17
N ARG A 35 2.89 4.02 -1.53
CA ARG A 35 3.12 2.60 -1.19
C ARG A 35 2.07 2.04 -0.23
N CYS A 36 1.56 2.85 0.69
CA CYS A 36 0.47 2.43 1.58
C CYS A 36 -0.83 2.30 0.79
N GLU A 37 -1.13 3.25 -0.09
CA GLU A 37 -2.32 3.23 -0.95
C GLU A 37 -2.32 2.03 -1.88
N ASP A 38 -1.17 1.70 -2.47
CA ASP A 38 -0.99 0.50 -3.29
C ASP A 38 -1.25 -0.78 -2.50
N ARG A 39 -0.83 -0.86 -1.23
CA ARG A 39 -1.13 -2.01 -0.38
C ARG A 39 -2.63 -2.12 -0.05
N ILE A 40 -3.30 -1.00 0.21
CA ILE A 40 -4.75 -0.98 0.45
C ILE A 40 -5.50 -1.42 -0.80
N ARG A 41 -5.06 -0.96 -1.98
CA ARG A 41 -5.59 -1.43 -3.27
C ARG A 41 -5.42 -2.94 -3.41
N ALA A 42 -4.22 -3.46 -3.16
CA ALA A 42 -3.90 -4.88 -3.25
C ALA A 42 -4.70 -5.75 -2.25
N ALA A 43 -5.08 -5.21 -1.09
CA ALA A 43 -5.89 -5.92 -0.10
C ALA A 43 -7.29 -6.34 -0.62
N LYS A 44 -7.80 -5.67 -1.66
CA LYS A 44 -9.04 -6.07 -2.34
C LYS A 44 -8.92 -7.46 -2.98
N ASP A 45 -7.78 -7.75 -3.60
CA ASP A 45 -7.48 -9.03 -4.24
C ASP A 45 -7.20 -10.16 -3.21
N THR A 46 -7.08 -9.80 -1.94
CA THR A 46 -6.88 -10.73 -0.81
C THR A 46 -8.12 -10.85 0.08
N GLY A 47 -9.29 -10.37 -0.37
CA GLY A 47 -10.56 -10.60 0.28
C GLY A 47 -11.17 -9.40 0.99
N LEU A 48 -10.52 -8.23 1.04
CA LEU A 48 -11.10 -7.04 1.68
C LEU A 48 -12.31 -6.47 0.91
N GLN A 49 -12.45 -6.79 -0.37
CA GLN A 49 -13.58 -6.33 -1.19
C GLN A 49 -14.89 -7.06 -0.85
N ASN A 50 -14.82 -8.27 -0.31
CA ASN A 50 -15.97 -9.11 -0.02
C ASN A 50 -16.00 -9.42 1.46
N LEU A 51 -17.09 -9.05 2.14
CA LEU A 51 -17.35 -9.40 3.53
C LEU A 51 -18.26 -10.63 3.53
N PRO A 52 -17.72 -11.85 3.72
CA PRO A 52 -18.46 -13.06 3.37
C PRO A 52 -19.46 -13.50 4.43
N LEU A 53 -19.44 -12.90 5.63
CA LEU A 53 -20.22 -13.36 6.77
C LEU A 53 -21.45 -12.47 6.97
N HIS A 54 -22.52 -13.03 7.53
CA HIS A 54 -23.74 -12.26 7.80
C HIS A 54 -23.63 -11.36 9.04
N ALA A 55 -22.84 -11.79 10.03
CA ALA A 55 -22.64 -11.06 11.28
C ALA A 55 -21.53 -10.01 11.15
N PHE A 56 -21.76 -8.83 11.72
CA PHE A 56 -20.80 -7.73 11.72
C PHE A 56 -19.48 -8.12 12.41
N ASP A 57 -19.54 -8.67 13.62
CA ASP A 57 -18.34 -9.05 14.39
C ASP A 57 -17.48 -10.07 13.65
N ALA A 58 -18.13 -10.99 12.94
CA ALA A 58 -17.44 -11.99 12.13
C ALA A 58 -16.72 -11.33 10.94
N ASN A 59 -17.34 -10.34 10.28
CA ASN A 59 -16.68 -9.56 9.24
C ASN A 59 -15.58 -8.64 9.77
N ASN A 60 -15.69 -8.17 11.01
CA ASN A 60 -14.61 -7.43 11.66
C ASN A 60 -13.37 -8.35 11.85
N LEU A 61 -13.59 -9.58 12.32
CA LEU A 61 -12.54 -10.59 12.38
C LEU A 61 -11.97 -10.92 10.98
N TRP A 62 -12.83 -11.00 9.96
CA TRP A 62 -12.39 -11.18 8.57
C TRP A 62 -11.44 -10.06 8.12
N CYS A 63 -11.75 -8.80 8.38
CA CYS A 63 -10.86 -7.67 8.09
C CYS A 63 -9.50 -7.83 8.79
N HIS A 64 -9.48 -8.26 10.05
CA HIS A 64 -8.23 -8.53 10.77
C HIS A 64 -7.42 -9.67 10.14
N LEU A 65 -8.08 -10.75 9.69
CA LEU A 65 -7.42 -11.86 8.99
C LEU A 65 -6.80 -11.40 7.66
N VAL A 66 -7.52 -10.57 6.89
CA VAL A 66 -6.99 -10.00 5.64
C VAL A 66 -5.77 -9.10 5.93
N MET A 67 -5.81 -8.28 6.98
CA MET A 67 -4.68 -7.45 7.39
C MET A 67 -3.47 -8.29 7.82
N LEU A 68 -3.68 -9.37 8.56
CA LEU A 68 -2.63 -10.30 8.95
C LEU A 68 -2.00 -10.98 7.72
N ALA A 69 -2.81 -11.41 6.75
CA ALA A 69 -2.30 -11.99 5.51
C ALA A 69 -1.47 -10.98 4.69
N ALA A 70 -1.88 -9.71 4.66
CA ALA A 70 -1.14 -8.63 4.00
C ALA A 70 0.21 -8.35 4.68
N GLU A 71 0.25 -8.32 6.02
CA GLU A 71 1.49 -8.25 6.80
C GLU A 71 2.42 -9.41 6.45
N LEU A 72 1.95 -10.66 6.61
CA LEU A 72 2.76 -11.86 6.32
C LEU A 72 3.32 -11.85 4.89
N THR A 73 2.52 -11.45 3.92
CA THR A 73 2.96 -11.33 2.52
C THR A 73 4.05 -10.27 2.38
N ALA A 74 3.89 -9.09 2.98
CA ALA A 74 4.87 -8.02 2.92
C ALA A 74 6.22 -8.41 3.55
N TRP A 75 6.18 -9.09 4.71
CA TRP A 75 7.38 -9.60 5.38
C TRP A 75 8.06 -10.70 4.57
N ALA A 76 7.30 -11.65 4.01
CA ALA A 76 7.83 -12.70 3.14
C ALA A 76 8.52 -12.10 1.90
N GLN A 77 7.89 -11.13 1.22
CA GLN A 77 8.51 -10.45 0.08
C GLN A 77 9.77 -9.67 0.48
N MET A 78 9.78 -9.03 1.65
CA MET A 78 10.91 -8.24 2.11
C MET A 78 12.12 -9.09 2.50
N LEU A 79 11.88 -10.20 3.20
CA LEU A 79 12.92 -11.05 3.77
C LEU A 79 13.33 -12.18 2.82
N ALA A 80 12.36 -12.94 2.30
CA ALA A 80 12.64 -14.16 1.54
C ALA A 80 12.89 -13.92 0.05
N LEU A 81 12.39 -12.82 -0.51
CA LEU A 81 12.54 -12.49 -1.94
C LEU A 81 13.53 -11.35 -2.19
N HIS A 82 14.43 -11.12 -1.24
CA HIS A 82 15.46 -10.09 -1.37
C HIS A 82 16.32 -10.33 -2.63
N GLY A 83 16.61 -9.26 -3.37
CA GLY A 83 17.37 -9.34 -4.63
C GLY A 83 16.60 -9.90 -5.84
N HIS A 84 15.39 -10.42 -5.65
CA HIS A 84 14.57 -10.97 -6.74
C HIS A 84 13.41 -10.04 -7.11
N ASN A 85 13.02 -10.03 -8.39
CA ASN A 85 11.91 -9.20 -8.88
C ASN A 85 10.55 -9.57 -8.24
N ALA A 86 10.41 -10.79 -7.71
CA ALA A 86 9.20 -11.24 -7.03
C ALA A 86 8.85 -10.46 -5.75
N ARG A 87 9.83 -9.76 -5.15
CA ARG A 87 9.59 -8.82 -4.04
C ARG A 87 8.56 -7.73 -4.35
N ARG A 88 8.38 -7.40 -5.64
CA ARG A 88 7.46 -6.34 -6.10
C ARG A 88 6.24 -6.89 -6.83
N TRP A 89 5.99 -8.20 -6.80
CA TRP A 89 4.81 -8.77 -7.43
C TRP A 89 3.55 -8.46 -6.63
N GLU A 90 2.45 -8.17 -7.34
CA GLU A 90 1.12 -8.04 -6.76
C GLU A 90 0.58 -9.39 -6.26
N PRO A 91 -0.37 -9.41 -5.29
CA PRO A 91 -0.85 -10.64 -4.67
C PRO A 91 -1.35 -11.69 -5.66
N LYS A 92 -2.03 -11.27 -6.73
CA LYS A 92 -2.51 -12.17 -7.78
C LYS A 92 -1.38 -12.96 -8.45
N ARG A 93 -0.24 -12.32 -8.68
CA ARG A 93 0.92 -12.97 -9.30
C ARG A 93 1.69 -13.83 -8.30
N LEU A 94 1.75 -13.43 -7.02
CA LEU A 94 2.32 -14.27 -5.96
C LEU A 94 1.52 -15.55 -5.82
N ARG A 95 0.19 -15.45 -5.77
CA ARG A 95 -0.71 -16.60 -5.71
C ARG A 95 -0.41 -17.61 -6.81
N ALA A 96 -0.50 -17.18 -8.06
CA ALA A 96 -0.33 -18.05 -9.23
C ALA A 96 1.10 -18.56 -9.49
N ARG A 97 2.11 -18.17 -8.71
CA ARG A 97 3.52 -18.53 -8.96
C ARG A 97 4.26 -19.09 -7.75
N LEU A 98 3.78 -18.81 -6.54
CA LEU A 98 4.45 -19.20 -5.30
C LEU A 98 3.54 -19.93 -4.31
N PHE A 99 2.22 -19.70 -4.35
CA PHE A 99 1.28 -20.29 -3.39
C PHE A 99 0.41 -21.42 -3.98
N GLU A 100 0.34 -21.51 -5.31
CA GLU A 100 -0.34 -22.52 -6.11
C GLU A 100 0.66 -23.13 -7.10
#